data_AF-A0A2H3D8N0-F1
#
_entry.id   AF-A0A2H3D8N0-F1
#
_cell.length_a   1.000
_cell.length_b   1.000
_cell.length_c   1.000
_cell.angle_alpha   90.00
_cell.angle_beta   90.00
_cell.angle_gamma   90.00
#
_symmetry.space_group_name_H-M   'P 1'
#
loop_
_entity.id
_entity.type
_entity.pdbx_description
1 polymer ?
#
loop_
_entity_poly.entity_id
_entity_poly.type
_entity_poly.pdbx_seq_one_letter_code
_entity_poly.pdbx_strand_id
1 'polypeptide(L)'
;PEHLLNDPELQSTISALKDYIHVDTPFNVDRLERILSCHPNKHFVKSVISGLHDGFWPLDLGEWEESSRDKSENYASDPVDLAEIRAFRDREVEAGRWSLALPSDFQLLPRMKVSPMFIVWQEGKP
;
A
#
# COMPACT_ATOMS: atom_id res chain seq x y z
N PRO A 1 17.27 5.41 4.99
CA PRO A 1 18.35 6.22 5.60
C PRO A 1 18.11 6.43 7.10
N GLU A 2 19.13 6.50 7.96
CA GLU A 2 18.92 6.60 9.44
C GLU A 2 18.02 7.77 9.86
N HIS A 3 18.16 8.93 9.21
CA HIS A 3 17.32 10.09 9.53
C HIS A 3 15.83 9.86 9.20
N LEU A 4 15.50 9.03 8.21
CA LEU A 4 14.11 8.66 7.90
C LEU A 4 13.54 7.65 8.91
N LEU A 5 14.40 6.74 9.39
CA LEU A 5 13.99 5.78 10.42
C LEU A 5 13.71 6.48 11.75
N ASN A 6 14.45 7.55 12.05
CA ASN A 6 14.31 8.32 13.28
C ASN A 6 13.38 9.54 13.12
N ASP A 7 12.73 9.70 11.98
CA ASP A 7 11.80 10.80 11.75
C ASP A 7 10.53 10.58 12.61
N PRO A 8 10.22 11.49 13.54
CA PRO A 8 9.11 11.31 14.46
C PRO A 8 7.74 11.35 13.76
N GLU A 9 7.61 12.08 12.65
CA GLU A 9 6.37 12.16 11.88
C GLU A 9 6.12 10.85 11.13
N LEU A 10 7.16 10.29 10.51
CA LEU A 10 7.07 8.98 9.87
C LEU A 10 6.75 7.86 10.87
N GLN A 11 7.44 7.83 12.02
CA GLN A 11 7.19 6.84 13.07
C GLN A 11 5.78 6.95 13.63
N SER A 12 5.30 8.16 13.90
CA SER A 12 3.92 8.39 14.36
C SER A 12 2.89 7.95 13.32
N THR A 13 3.14 8.23 12.04
CA THR A 13 2.23 7.86 10.95
C THR A 13 2.15 6.35 10.77
N ILE A 14 3.30 5.66 10.72
CA ILE A 14 3.34 4.19 10.62
C ILE A 14 2.64 3.57 11.83
N SER A 15 2.89 4.09 13.04
CA SER A 15 2.25 3.59 14.25
C SER A 15 0.73 3.76 14.24
N ALA A 16 0.24 4.91 13.77
CA ALA A 16 -1.19 5.20 13.67
C ALA A 16 -1.89 4.37 12.58
N LEU A 17 -1.19 4.05 11.49
CA LEU A 17 -1.75 3.34 10.34
C LEU A 17 -1.46 1.85 10.31
N LYS A 18 -0.70 1.30 11.28
CA LYS A 18 -0.28 -0.11 11.31
C LYS A 18 -1.43 -1.12 11.18
N ASP A 19 -2.60 -0.77 11.74
CA ASP A 19 -3.78 -1.65 11.76
C ASP A 19 -4.66 -1.42 10.51
N TYR A 20 -4.38 -0.37 9.75
CA TYR A 20 -5.11 0.04 8.55
C TYR A 20 -4.38 -0.29 7.25
N ILE A 21 -3.07 -0.58 7.30
CA ILE A 21 -2.29 -0.96 6.14
C ILE A 21 -1.83 -2.40 6.33
N HIS A 22 -2.41 -3.28 5.52
CA HIS A 22 -2.09 -4.69 5.52
C HIS A 22 -0.94 -4.98 4.55
N VAL A 23 0.13 -5.61 5.04
CA VAL A 23 1.21 -6.14 4.21
C VAL A 23 0.97 -7.62 4.04
N ASP A 24 0.51 -8.00 2.85
CA ASP A 24 0.31 -9.40 2.48
C ASP A 24 1.13 -9.76 1.25
N THR A 25 1.48 -11.04 1.17
CA THR A 25 2.26 -11.59 0.05
C THR A 25 1.57 -12.85 -0.46
N PRO A 26 1.58 -13.12 -1.78
CA PRO A 26 0.91 -14.28 -2.36
C PRO A 26 1.61 -15.61 -2.04
N PHE A 27 2.62 -15.62 -1.17
CA PHE A 27 3.41 -16.78 -0.80
C PHE A 27 3.70 -16.80 0.71
N ASN A 28 4.05 -17.96 1.24
CA ASN A 28 4.31 -18.10 2.68
C ASN A 28 5.73 -17.58 3.04
N VAL A 29 5.78 -16.42 3.73
CA VAL A 29 7.03 -15.76 4.13
C VAL A 29 7.82 -16.60 5.13
N ASP A 30 7.17 -17.24 6.13
CA ASP A 30 7.85 -18.12 7.10
C ASP A 30 8.58 -19.29 6.44
N ARG A 31 8.00 -19.82 5.35
CA ARG A 31 8.60 -20.90 4.56
C ARG A 31 9.79 -20.37 3.77
N LEU A 32 9.69 -19.17 3.21
CA LEU A 32 10.81 -18.52 2.54
C LEU A 32 11.98 -18.30 3.51
N GLU A 33 11.71 -17.78 4.72
CA GLU A 33 12.73 -17.60 5.76
C GLU A 33 13.43 -18.92 6.09
N ARG A 34 12.67 -20.00 6.27
CA ARG A 34 13.21 -21.33 6.57
C ARG A 34 14.11 -21.87 5.45
N ILE A 35 13.72 -21.68 4.19
CA ILE A 35 14.53 -22.08 3.03
C ILE A 35 15.85 -21.28 3.01
N LEU A 36 15.81 -20.01 3.38
CA LEU A 36 16.98 -19.12 3.41
C LEU A 36 17.78 -19.19 4.74
N SER A 37 17.40 -20.09 5.65
CA SER A 37 18.03 -20.27 6.97
C SER A 37 19.50 -20.68 6.94
N CYS A 38 20.04 -21.10 5.80
CA CYS A 38 21.47 -21.39 5.59
C CYS A 38 22.16 -20.43 4.60
N HIS A 39 21.46 -19.40 4.11
CA HIS A 39 22.03 -18.44 3.17
C HIS A 39 23.21 -17.66 3.79
N PRO A 40 24.34 -17.47 3.08
CA PRO A 40 25.54 -16.82 3.62
C PRO A 40 25.32 -15.33 3.94
N ASN A 41 24.48 -14.64 3.16
CA ASN A 41 24.15 -13.23 3.43
C ASN A 41 22.96 -13.11 4.40
N LYS A 42 23.20 -13.35 5.70
CA LYS A 42 22.16 -13.31 6.74
C LYS A 42 21.53 -11.95 6.94
N HIS A 43 22.33 -10.89 6.86
CA HIS A 43 21.82 -9.52 7.04
C HIS A 43 20.81 -9.17 5.96
N PHE A 44 21.10 -9.50 4.71
CA PHE A 44 20.17 -9.26 3.62
C PHE A 44 18.89 -10.10 3.74
N VAL A 45 19.00 -11.39 4.07
CA VAL A 45 17.82 -12.24 4.29
C VAL A 45 16.93 -11.67 5.39
N LYS A 46 17.49 -11.29 6.54
CA LYS A 46 16.71 -10.67 7.62
C LYS A 46 16.02 -9.39 7.19
N SER A 47 16.71 -8.55 6.42
CA SER A 47 16.13 -7.32 5.88
C SER A 47 14.95 -7.60 4.93
N VAL A 48 15.07 -8.60 4.05
CA VAL A 48 14.00 -8.98 3.13
C VAL A 48 12.81 -9.58 3.89
N ILE A 49 13.05 -10.50 4.82
CA ILE A 49 11.99 -11.13 5.60
C ILE A 49 11.22 -10.10 6.43
N SER A 50 11.90 -9.18 7.10
CA SER A 50 11.21 -8.08 7.83
C SER A 50 10.40 -7.21 6.88
N GLY A 51 10.92 -6.83 5.71
CA GLY A 51 10.15 -6.05 4.73
C GLY A 51 8.94 -6.78 4.16
N LEU A 52 8.97 -8.12 4.05
CA LEU A 52 7.85 -8.94 3.60
C LEU A 52 6.75 -9.12 4.65
N HIS A 53 7.10 -9.04 5.95
CA HIS A 53 6.11 -9.08 7.04
C HIS A 53 5.57 -7.71 7.38
N ASP A 54 6.47 -6.73 7.49
CA ASP A 54 6.18 -5.45 8.10
C ASP A 54 5.97 -4.36 7.04
N GLY A 55 6.40 -4.59 5.79
CA GLY A 55 6.40 -3.61 4.72
C GLY A 55 7.76 -2.92 4.54
N PHE A 56 8.00 -2.39 3.34
CA PHE A 56 9.24 -1.69 3.00
C PHE A 56 9.11 -0.18 3.24
N TRP A 57 9.05 0.19 4.52
CA TRP A 57 8.96 1.58 4.97
C TRP A 57 10.30 2.32 4.80
N PRO A 58 10.30 3.67 4.82
CA PRO A 58 10.94 4.51 3.82
C PRO A 58 12.39 4.14 3.50
N LEU A 59 12.56 3.66 2.26
CA LEU A 59 13.84 3.21 1.73
C LEU A 59 14.70 4.35 1.20
N ASP A 60 14.11 5.50 0.85
CA ASP A 60 14.84 6.58 0.20
C ASP A 60 14.18 7.97 0.33
N LEU A 61 14.99 9.02 0.27
CA LEU A 61 14.58 10.41 0.05
C LEU A 61 14.31 10.60 -1.45
N GLY A 62 13.32 9.91 -2.00
CA GLY A 62 12.99 10.04 -3.42
C GLY A 62 12.68 11.50 -3.80
N GLU A 63 12.97 11.86 -5.05
CA GLU A 63 12.51 13.12 -5.67
C GLU A 63 11.01 13.02 -6.00
N TRP A 64 10.19 12.96 -4.96
CA TRP A 64 8.72 12.93 -5.11
C TRP A 64 8.14 14.32 -5.41
N GLU A 65 8.80 15.14 -6.24
CA GLU A 65 8.22 16.40 -6.68
C GLU A 65 6.90 16.11 -7.41
N GLU A 66 5.81 16.66 -6.92
CA GLU A 66 4.52 16.55 -7.60
C GLU A 66 4.56 17.36 -8.89
N SER A 67 4.78 16.68 -10.02
CA SER A 67 4.53 17.31 -11.31
C SER A 67 3.02 17.49 -11.47
N SER A 68 2.58 18.69 -11.85
CA SER A 68 1.17 18.96 -12.16
C SER A 68 0.60 18.09 -13.29
N ARG A 69 1.48 17.39 -14.03
CA ARG A 69 1.13 16.48 -15.13
C ARG A 69 0.56 15.14 -14.65
N ASP A 70 0.74 14.77 -13.38
CA ASP A 70 0.23 13.50 -12.83
C ASP A 70 -1.25 13.57 -12.42
N LYS A 71 -1.85 14.77 -12.41
CA LYS A 71 -3.28 14.95 -12.11
C LYS A 71 -4.09 14.72 -13.38
N SER A 72 -4.41 13.46 -13.66
CA SER A 72 -5.37 13.10 -14.71
C SER A 72 -6.80 13.26 -14.19
N GLU A 73 -7.64 14.01 -14.89
CA GLU A 73 -9.07 14.14 -14.56
C GLU A 73 -9.91 12.90 -14.93
N ASN A 74 -9.29 11.82 -15.41
CA ASN A 74 -9.97 10.61 -15.87
C ASN A 74 -10.46 9.70 -14.73
N TYR A 75 -10.89 10.28 -13.61
CA TYR A 75 -11.49 9.51 -12.52
C TYR A 75 -12.96 9.22 -12.83
N ALA A 76 -13.40 8.01 -12.50
CA ALA A 76 -14.79 7.62 -12.61
C ALA A 76 -15.66 8.56 -11.74
N SER A 77 -16.49 9.38 -12.40
CA SER A 77 -17.37 10.37 -11.75
C SER A 77 -18.85 10.02 -11.90
N ASP A 78 -19.19 9.09 -12.78
CA ASP A 78 -20.55 8.65 -12.99
C ASP A 78 -21.02 7.75 -11.83
N PRO A 79 -22.24 7.94 -11.30
CA PRO A 79 -22.80 7.14 -10.21
C PRO A 79 -22.74 5.62 -10.42
N VAL A 80 -22.92 5.14 -11.67
CA VAL A 80 -22.88 3.71 -12.00
C VAL A 80 -21.47 3.17 -11.83
N ASP A 81 -20.45 3.91 -12.29
CA ASP A 81 -19.06 3.49 -12.15
C ASP A 81 -18.65 3.50 -10.66
N LEU A 82 -19.07 4.53 -9.92
CA LEU A 82 -18.80 4.62 -8.49
C LEU A 82 -19.46 3.48 -7.69
N ALA A 83 -20.67 3.05 -8.08
CA ALA A 83 -21.35 1.93 -7.45
C ALA A 83 -20.58 0.62 -7.66
N GLU A 84 -20.13 0.36 -8.88
CA GLU A 84 -19.33 -0.83 -9.19
C GLU A 84 -17.95 -0.82 -8.53
N ILE A 85 -17.27 0.33 -8.46
CA ILE A 85 -15.99 0.47 -7.74
C ILE A 85 -16.19 0.09 -6.26
N ARG A 86 -17.27 0.56 -5.64
CA ARG A 86 -17.60 0.23 -4.24
C ARG A 86 -17.92 -1.25 -4.09
N ALA A 87 -18.70 -1.84 -4.99
CA ALA A 87 -19.02 -3.26 -4.96
C ALA A 87 -17.77 -4.14 -5.17
N PHE A 88 -16.84 -3.72 -6.04
CA PHE A 88 -15.56 -4.40 -6.22
C PHE A 88 -14.70 -4.29 -4.95
N ARG A 89 -14.54 -3.08 -4.40
CA ARG A 89 -13.87 -2.86 -3.11
C ARG A 89 -14.39 -3.78 -2.03
N ASP A 90 -15.71 -3.86 -1.85
CA ASP A 90 -16.32 -4.65 -0.78
C ASP A 90 -16.00 -6.13 -0.92
N ARG A 91 -15.99 -6.67 -2.15
CA ARG A 91 -15.57 -8.06 -2.43
C ARG A 91 -14.09 -8.31 -2.13
N GLU A 92 -13.21 -7.36 -2.46
CA GLU A 92 -11.76 -7.49 -2.21
C GLU A 92 -11.44 -7.42 -0.71
N VAL A 93 -12.14 -6.55 0.02
CA VAL A 93 -12.03 -6.43 1.49
C VAL A 93 -12.58 -7.69 2.17
N GLU A 94 -13.75 -8.18 1.77
CA GLU A 94 -14.34 -9.42 2.31
C GLU A 94 -13.43 -10.63 2.08
N ALA A 95 -12.74 -10.68 0.94
CA ALA A 95 -11.79 -11.74 0.63
C ALA A 95 -10.42 -11.57 1.31
N GLY A 96 -10.23 -10.54 2.14
CA GLY A 96 -8.98 -10.27 2.85
C GLY A 96 -7.82 -9.84 1.95
N ARG A 97 -8.08 -9.48 0.68
CA ARG A 97 -7.04 -9.05 -0.26
C ARG A 97 -6.69 -7.57 -0.10
N TRP A 98 -7.66 -6.76 0.31
CA TRP A 98 -7.49 -5.32 0.49
C TRP A 98 -7.54 -4.93 1.97
N SER A 99 -6.81 -3.87 2.28
CA SER A 99 -6.86 -3.24 3.60
C SER A 99 -8.21 -2.56 3.85
N LEU A 100 -8.53 -2.36 5.13
CA LEU A 100 -9.71 -1.58 5.52
C LEU A 100 -9.55 -0.10 5.15
N ALA A 101 -10.67 0.62 5.14
CA ALA A 101 -10.65 2.06 4.97
C ALA A 101 -9.83 2.73 6.08
N LEU A 102 -9.02 3.73 5.70
CA LEU A 102 -8.33 4.61 6.64
C LEU A 102 -9.34 5.27 7.60
N PRO A 103 -8.90 5.72 8.80
CA PRO A 103 -9.76 6.45 9.72
C PRO A 103 -10.44 7.64 9.02
N SER A 104 -11.72 7.89 9.31
CA SER A 104 -12.50 8.94 8.64
C SER A 104 -11.97 10.35 8.90
N ASP A 105 -11.25 10.53 10.01
CA ASP A 105 -10.58 11.76 10.43
C ASP A 105 -9.12 11.83 9.95
N PHE A 106 -8.60 10.77 9.34
CA PHE A 106 -7.25 10.74 8.81
C PHE A 106 -7.17 11.54 7.50
N GLN A 107 -6.26 12.51 7.48
CA GLN A 107 -5.91 13.24 6.27
C GLN A 107 -4.57 12.73 5.76
N LEU A 108 -4.50 12.42 4.46
CA LEU A 108 -3.25 12.05 3.82
C LEU A 108 -2.23 13.18 4.00
N LEU A 109 -1.06 12.84 4.55
CA LEU A 109 0.05 13.78 4.67
C LEU A 109 0.58 14.14 3.28
N PRO A 110 1.26 15.29 3.14
CA PRO A 110 1.92 15.65 1.88
C PRO A 110 2.75 14.47 1.35
N ARG A 111 2.63 14.21 0.04
CA ARG A 111 3.32 13.12 -0.69
C ARG A 111 2.75 11.71 -0.45
N MET A 112 1.79 11.52 0.45
CA MET A 112 1.02 10.28 0.50
C MET A 112 0.04 10.24 -0.68
N LYS A 113 0.03 9.14 -1.43
CA LYS A 113 -0.87 8.94 -2.58
C LYS A 113 -1.61 7.62 -2.42
N VAL A 114 -2.89 7.63 -2.78
CA VAL A 114 -3.69 6.41 -2.96
C VAL A 114 -3.77 6.14 -4.45
N SER A 115 -3.55 4.89 -4.84
CA SER A 115 -3.68 4.50 -6.24
C SER A 115 -5.12 4.72 -6.70
N PRO A 116 -5.33 5.43 -7.82
CA PRO A 116 -6.68 5.66 -8.31
C PRO A 116 -7.31 4.36 -8.81
N MET A 117 -8.62 4.24 -8.63
CA MET A 117 -9.42 3.17 -9.20
C MET A 117 -10.21 3.70 -10.39
N PHE A 118 -10.29 2.91 -11.45
CA PHE A 118 -11.09 3.20 -12.63
C PHE A 118 -11.76 1.91 -13.11
N ILE A 119 -12.84 2.07 -13.88
CA ILE A 119 -13.57 0.95 -14.48
C ILE A 119 -13.35 0.94 -15.98
N VAL A 120 -13.23 -0.27 -16.52
CA VAL A 120 -13.27 -0.52 -17.96
C VAL A 120 -14.41 -1.52 -18.23
N TRP A 121 -15.47 -1.04 -18.86
CA TRP A 121 -16.60 -1.86 -19.26
C TRP A 121 -16.27 -2.64 -20.54
N GLN A 122 -16.35 -3.97 -20.50
CA GLN A 122 -16.03 -4.82 -21.64
C GLN A 122 -17.20 -4.95 -22.64
N GLU A 123 -18.43 -5.03 -22.15
CA GLU A 123 -19.66 -5.24 -22.96
C GLU A 123 -20.54 -3.99 -23.03
N GLY A 124 -19.94 -2.82 -22.83
CA GLY A 124 -20.67 -1.56 -22.66
C GLY A 124 -21.10 -1.32 -21.20
N LYS A 125 -21.43 -0.06 -20.92
CA LYS A 125 -21.91 0.35 -19.60
C LYS A 125 -23.40 -0.05 -19.47
N PRO A 126 -23.82 -0.68 -18.36
CA PRO A 126 -25.18 -1.12 -18.14
C PRO A 126 -26.19 0.03 -18.11
#